data_AF-I4BEA5-F1
#
_entry.id   AF-I4BEA5-F1
#
_cell.length_a   1.000
_cell.length_b   1.000
_cell.length_c   1.000
_cell.angle_alpha   90.00
_cell.angle_beta   90.00
_cell.angle_gamma   90.00
#
_symmetry.space_group_name_H-M   'P 1'
#
loop_
_entity.id
_entity.type
_entity.pdbx_description
1 polymer ?
#
loop_
_entity_poly.entity_id
_entity_poly.type
_entity_poly.pdbx_seq_one_letter_code
_entity_poly.pdbx_strand_id
1 'polypeptide(L)'
;MARRRSEGGGGIVGVLGVLLVIGFIIKYIWWIVGAAALAGVSVGIYYLCRAAAREAEERRKLAEKHEAELKLRADRQHRWTLLGDSRGVYGSEGAAAMRAVTPPPSLPDGDHDKDVPIARIAATAAELEALATDKPPAWQQALFASVLVQRTTPLSQRLRDSELGFTPTATRRVITGEELASILIGLIDEMLSTTSQLARFVNAPAFMAAFSSGADGSDADPEAIKHIAHRMMDYRERFLELSERCRGLSAPSAYTDVIADCARLLNNPLQSYREFVTEYVDVINALPGVLEHATGTVHLGAIGLCIDLDDVLFDTTYSRLKAMGRL
;
A
#
# COMPACT_ATOMS: atom_id res chain seq x y z
N MET A 1 78.02 44.97 66.31
CA MET A 1 77.10 43.81 66.27
C MET A 1 76.18 43.99 65.06
N ALA A 2 75.77 43.02 64.26
CA ALA A 2 76.21 41.68 63.92
C ALA A 2 75.52 41.36 62.58
N ARG A 3 76.22 40.61 61.75
CA ARG A 3 75.94 40.19 60.37
C ARG A 3 74.79 39.17 60.31
N ARG A 4 73.94 39.18 59.26
CA ARG A 4 73.25 38.01 58.64
C ARG A 4 72.52 38.48 57.36
N ARG A 5 73.10 38.32 56.17
CA ARG A 5 73.24 37.11 55.30
C ARG A 5 71.91 36.71 54.65
N SER A 6 71.85 36.96 53.36
CA SER A 6 70.85 36.56 52.37
C SER A 6 71.01 35.08 51.98
N GLU A 7 69.90 34.33 51.97
CA GLU A 7 69.69 33.08 51.23
C GLU A 7 68.21 33.14 50.76
N GLY A 8 67.82 32.97 49.49
CA GLY A 8 68.40 32.12 48.45
C GLY A 8 67.67 30.77 48.44
N GLY A 9 66.38 30.71 48.05
CA GLY A 9 65.64 29.44 48.12
C GLY A 9 64.28 29.34 47.41
N GLY A 10 63.80 30.35 46.67
CA GLY A 10 62.50 30.30 45.99
C GLY A 10 62.54 29.78 44.54
N GLY A 11 63.65 29.99 43.83
CA GLY A 11 63.74 29.69 42.39
C GLY A 11 63.87 28.20 42.06
N ILE A 12 64.52 27.41 42.91
CA ILE A 12 64.84 26.01 42.61
C ILE A 12 63.62 25.09 42.76
N VAL A 13 62.75 25.37 43.73
CA VAL A 13 61.51 24.61 43.95
C VAL A 13 60.50 24.84 42.82
N GLY A 14 60.38 26.08 42.35
CA GLY A 14 59.54 26.41 41.19
C GLY A 14 60.02 25.74 39.90
N VAL A 15 61.34 25.77 39.65
CA VAL A 15 61.94 25.13 38.45
C VAL A 15 61.80 23.61 38.49
N LEU A 16 61.96 22.97 39.66
CA LEU A 16 61.74 21.54 39.82
C LEU A 16 60.27 21.14 39.59
N GLY A 17 59.32 21.94 40.09
CA GLY A 17 57.90 21.71 39.84
C GLY A 17 57.55 21.77 38.35
N VAL A 18 58.07 22.78 37.63
CA VAL A 18 57.85 22.93 36.18
C VAL A 18 58.47 21.76 35.40
N LEU A 19 59.68 21.32 35.75
CA LEU A 19 60.32 20.17 35.09
C LEU A 19 59.58 18.85 35.33
N LEU A 20 58.99 18.66 36.52
CA LEU A 20 58.16 17.49 36.82
C LEU A 20 56.87 17.49 36.00
N VAL A 21 56.21 18.65 35.85
CA VAL A 21 55.02 18.81 35.01
C VAL A 21 55.35 18.59 33.53
N ILE A 22 56.46 19.14 33.03
CA ILE A 22 56.90 18.93 31.64
C ILE A 22 57.24 17.45 31.42
N GLY A 23 57.96 16.81 32.33
CA GLY A 23 58.29 15.38 32.26
C GLY A 23 57.04 14.49 32.28
N PHE A 24 56.03 14.87 33.05
CA PHE A 24 54.74 14.20 33.07
C PHE A 24 54.01 14.38 31.73
N ILE A 25 53.93 15.60 31.19
CA ILE A 25 53.29 15.86 29.89
C ILE A 25 53.97 15.06 28.77
N ILE A 26 55.31 15.04 28.72
CA ILE A 26 56.07 14.27 27.72
C ILE A 26 55.78 12.77 27.85
N LYS A 27 55.68 12.25 29.07
CA LYS A 27 55.41 10.82 29.30
C LYS A 27 53.99 10.40 28.91
N TYR A 28 53.01 11.28 29.09
CA TYR A 28 51.59 10.93 28.92
C TYR A 28 50.95 11.44 27.61
N ILE A 29 51.64 12.26 26.80
CA ILE A 29 51.09 12.75 25.51
C ILE A 29 50.73 11.61 24.55
N TRP A 30 51.54 10.54 24.51
CA TRP A 30 51.29 9.37 23.67
C TRP A 30 50.05 8.58 24.10
N TRP A 31 49.71 8.57 25.40
CA TRP A 31 48.48 7.95 25.89
C TRP A 31 47.23 8.73 25.47
N ILE A 32 47.30 10.07 25.48
CA ILE A 32 46.19 10.92 25.03
C ILE A 32 45.97 10.79 23.52
N VAL A 33 47.05 10.78 22.73
CA VAL A 33 46.98 10.56 21.27
C VAL A 33 46.43 9.17 20.95
N GLY A 34 46.87 8.13 21.68
CA GLY A 34 46.34 6.77 21.54
C GLY A 34 44.85 6.68 21.86
N ALA A 35 44.39 7.34 22.94
CA ALA A 35 42.98 7.38 23.30
C ALA A 35 42.12 8.13 22.26
N ALA A 36 42.62 9.25 21.74
CA ALA A 36 41.93 10.01 20.69
C ALA A 36 41.83 9.23 19.37
N ALA A 37 42.87 8.51 18.99
CA ALA A 37 42.85 7.63 17.81
C ALA A 37 41.83 6.49 17.98
N LEU A 38 41.81 5.84 19.15
CA LEU A 38 40.83 4.79 19.45
C LEU A 38 39.39 5.33 19.42
N ALA A 39 39.15 6.52 19.98
CA ALA A 39 37.84 7.16 19.92
C ALA A 39 37.42 7.47 18.48
N GLY A 40 38.32 8.02 17.65
CA GLY A 40 38.06 8.29 16.24
C GLY A 40 37.72 7.03 15.43
N VAL A 41 38.46 5.94 15.63
CA VAL A 41 38.19 4.65 15.00
C VAL A 41 36.84 4.07 15.46
N SER A 42 36.54 4.15 16.76
CA SER A 42 35.28 3.67 17.33
C SER A 42 34.06 4.42 16.75
N VAL A 43 34.18 5.74 16.60
CA VAL A 43 33.14 6.58 15.97
C VAL A 43 32.99 6.23 14.48
N GLY A 44 34.10 6.04 13.76
CA GLY A 44 34.07 5.62 12.36
C GLY A 44 33.35 4.28 12.16
N ILE A 45 33.69 3.27 12.98
CA ILE A 45 33.03 1.96 12.98
C ILE A 45 31.55 2.09 13.32
N TYR A 46 31.19 2.91 14.31
CA TYR A 46 29.80 3.15 14.68
C TYR A 46 28.98 3.72 13.51
N TYR A 47 29.50 4.72 12.79
CA TYR A 47 28.81 5.29 11.62
C TYR A 47 28.70 4.30 10.46
N LEU A 48 29.74 3.49 10.21
CA LEU A 48 29.71 2.42 9.20
C LEU A 48 28.67 1.35 9.53
N CYS A 49 28.65 0.86 10.78
CA CYS A 49 27.64 -0.10 11.24
C CYS A 49 26.22 0.48 11.14
N ARG A 50 26.04 1.77 11.47
CA ARG A 50 24.74 2.44 11.37
C ARG A 50 24.28 2.62 9.93
N ALA A 51 25.18 2.88 8.99
CA ALA A 51 24.86 2.97 7.57
C ALA A 51 24.46 1.60 7.00
N ALA A 52 25.24 0.55 7.31
CA ALA A 52 24.95 -0.81 6.89
C ALA A 52 23.64 -1.35 7.48
N ALA A 53 23.31 -0.98 8.73
CA ALA A 53 22.05 -1.36 9.36
C ALA A 53 20.83 -0.80 8.62
N ARG A 54 20.90 0.47 8.15
CA ARG A 54 19.81 1.08 7.37
C ARG A 54 19.58 0.36 6.04
N GLU A 55 20.66 0.07 5.34
CA GLU A 55 20.59 -0.65 4.05
C GLU A 55 20.08 -2.09 4.24
N ALA A 56 20.45 -2.76 5.34
CA ALA A 56 19.96 -4.08 5.67
C ALA A 56 18.46 -4.08 6.04
N GLU A 57 17.97 -3.06 6.75
CA GLU A 57 16.55 -2.88 7.05
C GLU A 57 15.74 -2.65 5.77
N GLU A 58 16.24 -1.85 4.83
CA GLU A 58 15.61 -1.63 3.53
C GLU A 58 15.51 -2.93 2.73
N ARG A 59 16.61 -3.70 2.65
CA ARG A 59 16.62 -5.00 1.97
C ARG A 59 15.67 -6.02 2.61
N ARG A 60 15.55 -6.02 3.93
CA ARG A 60 14.60 -6.88 4.65
C ARG A 60 13.15 -6.51 4.33
N LYS A 61 12.82 -5.23 4.36
CA LYS A 61 11.47 -4.74 3.99
C LYS A 61 11.12 -5.07 2.54
N LEU A 62 12.08 -4.93 1.62
CA LEU A 62 11.90 -5.31 0.22
C LEU A 62 11.70 -6.83 0.06
N ALA A 63 12.46 -7.65 0.79
CA ALA A 63 12.30 -9.10 0.78
C ALA A 63 10.93 -9.53 1.34
N GLU A 64 10.50 -8.95 2.46
CA GLU A 64 9.18 -9.19 3.05
C GLU A 64 8.04 -8.80 2.08
N LYS A 65 8.17 -7.64 1.41
CA LYS A 65 7.22 -7.22 0.36
C LYS A 65 7.18 -8.22 -0.79
N HIS A 66 8.35 -8.67 -1.27
CA HIS A 66 8.45 -9.61 -2.38
C HIS A 66 7.89 -11.00 -2.02
N GLU A 67 8.16 -11.48 -0.80
CA GLU A 67 7.58 -12.74 -0.30
C GLU A 67 6.06 -12.64 -0.16
N ALA A 68 5.53 -11.52 0.36
CA ALA A 68 4.10 -11.28 0.44
C ALA A 68 3.45 -11.24 -0.95
N GLU A 69 4.09 -10.57 -1.92
CA GLU A 69 3.61 -10.52 -3.30
C GLU A 69 3.61 -11.91 -3.96
N LEU A 70 4.69 -12.68 -3.77
CA LEU A 70 4.78 -14.06 -4.27
C LEU A 70 3.67 -14.94 -3.69
N LYS A 71 3.41 -14.82 -2.39
CA LYS A 71 2.34 -15.56 -1.71
C LYS A 71 0.97 -15.19 -2.29
N LEU A 72 0.70 -13.90 -2.49
CA LEU A 72 -0.56 -13.44 -3.09
C LEU A 72 -0.74 -13.95 -4.53
N ARG A 73 0.33 -13.95 -5.33
CA ARG A 73 0.31 -14.51 -6.68
C ARG A 73 0.06 -16.02 -6.67
N ALA A 74 0.67 -16.75 -5.73
CA ALA A 74 0.46 -18.18 -5.57
C ALA A 74 -0.99 -18.50 -5.16
N ASP A 75 -1.55 -17.76 -4.20
CA ASP A 75 -2.94 -17.92 -3.76
C ASP A 75 -3.93 -17.63 -4.91
N ARG A 76 -3.66 -16.60 -5.72
CA ARG A 76 -4.43 -16.27 -6.93
C ARG A 76 -4.40 -17.39 -7.96
N GLN A 77 -3.21 -17.92 -8.27
CA GLN A 77 -3.07 -19.04 -9.22
C GLN A 77 -3.74 -20.32 -8.73
N HIS A 78 -3.58 -20.62 -7.43
CA HIS A 78 -4.23 -21.76 -6.79
C HIS A 78 -5.75 -21.64 -6.90
N ARG A 79 -6.32 -20.47 -6.62
CA ARG A 79 -7.74 -20.20 -6.80
C ARG A 79 -8.20 -20.40 -8.24
N TRP A 80 -7.49 -19.85 -9.22
CA TRP A 80 -7.86 -20.06 -10.63
C TRP A 80 -7.89 -21.54 -11.00
N THR A 81 -6.95 -22.33 -10.46
CA THR A 81 -6.92 -23.78 -10.66
C THR A 81 -8.15 -24.46 -10.06
N LEU A 82 -8.54 -24.07 -8.83
CA LEU A 82 -9.73 -24.60 -8.16
C LEU A 82 -11.03 -24.25 -8.90
N LEU A 83 -11.10 -23.06 -9.49
CA LEU A 83 -12.26 -22.61 -10.26
C LEU A 83 -12.33 -23.22 -11.68
N GLY A 84 -11.39 -24.10 -12.05
CA GLY A 84 -11.30 -24.63 -13.42
C GLY A 84 -10.95 -23.56 -14.46
N ASP A 85 -10.45 -22.41 -14.01
CA ASP A 85 -10.08 -21.32 -14.90
C ASP A 85 -8.76 -21.63 -15.60
N SER A 86 -8.78 -21.57 -16.93
CA SER A 86 -7.60 -21.58 -17.80
C SER A 86 -6.43 -20.72 -17.31
N ARG A 87 -6.68 -19.62 -16.58
CA ARG A 87 -5.64 -18.77 -15.99
C ARG A 87 -4.77 -19.50 -14.97
N GLY A 88 -5.30 -20.54 -14.30
CA GLY A 88 -4.55 -21.33 -13.32
C GLY A 88 -3.42 -22.15 -13.93
N VAL A 89 -3.62 -22.65 -15.15
CA VAL A 89 -2.64 -23.49 -15.86
C VAL A 89 -1.76 -22.67 -16.81
N TYR A 90 -2.34 -21.68 -17.49
CA TYR A 90 -1.65 -20.93 -18.56
C TYR A 90 -1.25 -19.50 -18.18
N GLY A 91 -1.62 -19.02 -16.99
CA GLY A 91 -1.51 -17.60 -16.64
C GLY A 91 -2.55 -16.73 -17.36
N SER A 92 -2.61 -15.43 -17.05
CA SER A 92 -3.60 -14.51 -17.63
C SER A 92 -3.47 -14.36 -19.16
N GLU A 93 -2.25 -14.17 -19.65
CA GLU A 93 -1.97 -14.01 -21.09
C GLU A 93 -2.19 -15.33 -21.86
N GLY A 94 -1.70 -16.45 -21.32
CA GLY A 94 -1.87 -17.76 -21.95
C GLY A 94 -3.34 -18.22 -21.96
N ALA A 95 -4.11 -17.88 -20.93
CA ALA A 95 -5.55 -18.13 -20.91
C ALA A 95 -6.29 -17.35 -22.01
N ALA A 96 -5.95 -16.08 -22.22
CA ALA A 96 -6.54 -15.28 -23.29
C ALA A 96 -6.22 -15.86 -24.67
N ALA A 97 -4.98 -16.30 -24.88
CA ALA A 97 -4.56 -16.98 -26.12
C ALA A 97 -5.29 -18.31 -26.32
N MET A 98 -5.44 -19.14 -25.28
CA MET A 98 -6.15 -20.42 -25.36
C MET A 98 -7.64 -20.24 -25.66
N ARG A 99 -8.28 -19.21 -25.07
CA ARG A 99 -9.70 -18.89 -25.33
C ARG A 99 -9.96 -18.48 -26.78
N ALA A 100 -8.96 -17.95 -27.47
CA ALA A 100 -9.03 -17.63 -28.90
C ALA A 100 -8.92 -18.87 -29.80
N VAL A 101 -8.32 -19.96 -29.30
CA VAL A 101 -8.09 -21.21 -30.07
C VAL A 101 -9.15 -22.25 -29.79
N THR A 102 -9.57 -22.39 -28.52
CA THR A 102 -10.58 -23.35 -28.08
C THR A 102 -11.56 -22.62 -27.15
N PRO A 103 -12.83 -22.42 -27.56
CA PRO A 103 -13.83 -21.91 -26.64
C PRO A 103 -13.98 -22.90 -25.47
N PRO A 104 -14.31 -22.41 -24.26
CA PRO A 104 -14.43 -23.27 -23.08
C PRO A 104 -15.43 -24.41 -23.37
N PRO A 105 -15.13 -25.65 -22.94
CA PRO A 105 -16.07 -26.75 -23.12
C PRO A 105 -17.38 -26.39 -22.41
N SER A 106 -18.49 -26.47 -23.14
CA SER A 106 -19.83 -26.47 -22.55
C SER A 106 -19.92 -27.69 -21.63
N LEU A 107 -20.01 -27.45 -20.33
CA LEU A 107 -20.24 -28.50 -19.35
C LEU A 107 -21.58 -29.19 -19.70
N PRO A 108 -21.67 -30.53 -19.60
CA PRO A 108 -22.93 -31.24 -19.78
C PRO A 108 -23.93 -30.76 -18.71
N ASP A 109 -25.16 -30.46 -19.09
CA ASP A 109 -26.27 -30.24 -18.14
C ASP A 109 -26.44 -31.51 -17.30
N GLY A 110 -25.97 -31.46 -16.06
CA GLY A 110 -26.15 -32.52 -15.08
C GLY A 110 -27.59 -32.50 -14.57
N ASP A 111 -28.35 -33.53 -14.93
CA ASP A 111 -29.72 -33.76 -14.47
C ASP A 111 -29.71 -34.22 -13.00
N HIS A 112 -29.69 -33.28 -12.05
CA HIS A 112 -29.83 -33.57 -10.62
C HIS A 112 -30.85 -32.66 -9.92
N ASP A 113 -31.95 -33.30 -9.53
CA ASP A 113 -33.07 -32.85 -8.73
C ASP A 113 -32.62 -32.37 -7.33
N LYS A 114 -32.38 -31.05 -7.20
CA LYS A 114 -32.68 -30.14 -6.07
C LYS A 114 -31.98 -28.78 -6.28
N ASP A 115 -32.52 -27.98 -7.20
CA ASP A 115 -32.06 -26.61 -7.46
C ASP A 115 -32.33 -25.70 -6.24
N VAL A 116 -31.41 -25.66 -5.28
CA VAL A 116 -31.29 -24.48 -4.42
C VAL A 116 -30.46 -23.48 -5.22
N PRO A 117 -31.07 -22.40 -5.75
CA PRO A 117 -30.33 -21.45 -6.58
C PRO A 117 -29.23 -20.80 -5.75
N ILE A 118 -27.97 -20.99 -6.15
CA ILE A 118 -26.81 -20.35 -5.54
C ILE A 118 -26.89 -18.84 -5.81
N ALA A 119 -26.47 -18.03 -4.85
CA ALA A 119 -26.48 -16.59 -4.96
C ALA A 119 -25.73 -16.09 -6.21
N ARG A 120 -26.33 -15.13 -6.91
CA ARG A 120 -25.73 -14.44 -8.07
C ARG A 120 -25.63 -12.95 -7.80
N ILE A 121 -24.76 -12.29 -8.54
CA ILE A 121 -24.60 -10.83 -8.46
C ILE A 121 -25.90 -10.18 -8.95
N ALA A 122 -26.53 -9.40 -8.08
CA ALA A 122 -27.70 -8.59 -8.37
C ALA A 122 -27.31 -7.37 -9.20
N ALA A 123 -27.90 -7.25 -10.39
CA ALA A 123 -27.73 -6.11 -11.28
C ALA A 123 -28.59 -4.90 -10.85
N THR A 124 -29.68 -5.15 -10.12
CA THR A 124 -30.65 -4.13 -9.73
C THR A 124 -30.83 -4.03 -8.20
N ALA A 125 -31.39 -2.91 -7.74
CA ALA A 125 -31.73 -2.73 -6.33
C ALA A 125 -32.80 -3.73 -5.86
N ALA A 126 -33.76 -4.08 -6.71
CA ALA A 126 -34.78 -5.06 -6.38
C ALA A 126 -34.19 -6.48 -6.21
N GLU A 127 -33.27 -6.87 -7.09
CA GLU A 127 -32.54 -8.14 -6.96
C GLU A 127 -31.63 -8.16 -5.72
N LEU A 128 -31.06 -7.01 -5.34
CA LEU A 128 -30.23 -6.88 -4.14
C LEU A 128 -31.04 -7.10 -2.86
N GLU A 129 -32.25 -6.54 -2.80
CA GLU A 129 -33.17 -6.72 -1.66
C GLU A 129 -33.73 -8.16 -1.60
N ALA A 130 -34.02 -8.76 -2.76
CA ALA A 130 -34.36 -10.19 -2.83
C ALA A 130 -33.21 -11.06 -2.30
N LEU A 131 -31.97 -10.77 -2.69
CA LEU A 131 -30.79 -11.50 -2.23
C LEU A 131 -30.58 -11.40 -0.70
N ALA A 132 -30.84 -10.21 -0.12
CA ALA A 132 -30.78 -9.99 1.32
C ALA A 132 -31.91 -10.72 2.10
N THR A 133 -33.05 -10.95 1.45
CA THR A 133 -34.23 -11.61 2.02
C THR A 133 -34.14 -13.13 1.92
N ASP A 134 -33.87 -13.64 0.71
CA ASP A 134 -33.91 -15.07 0.39
C ASP A 134 -32.68 -15.81 0.91
N LYS A 135 -31.57 -15.09 1.12
CA LYS A 135 -30.29 -15.58 1.65
C LYS A 135 -29.86 -16.96 1.10
N PRO A 136 -29.81 -17.16 -0.24
CA PRO A 136 -29.32 -18.40 -0.84
C PRO A 136 -27.86 -18.71 -0.47
N PRO A 137 -27.35 -19.93 -0.70
CA PRO A 137 -25.94 -20.23 -0.48
C PRO A 137 -25.01 -19.20 -1.15
N ALA A 138 -23.98 -18.75 -0.41
CA ALA A 138 -23.05 -17.68 -0.80
C ALA A 138 -23.66 -16.26 -0.95
N TRP A 139 -24.82 -16.00 -0.35
CA TRP A 139 -25.48 -14.69 -0.44
C TRP A 139 -24.65 -13.54 0.12
N GLN A 140 -23.85 -13.74 1.18
CA GLN A 140 -23.07 -12.64 1.77
C GLN A 140 -22.07 -12.07 0.77
N GLN A 141 -21.36 -12.96 0.07
CA GLN A 141 -20.35 -12.60 -0.91
C GLN A 141 -21.00 -12.01 -2.17
N ALA A 142 -22.12 -12.58 -2.63
CA ALA A 142 -22.87 -12.04 -3.75
C ALA A 142 -23.47 -10.65 -3.44
N LEU A 143 -23.98 -10.43 -2.22
CA LEU A 143 -24.55 -9.15 -1.79
C LEU A 143 -23.46 -8.07 -1.78
N PHE A 144 -22.30 -8.39 -1.21
CA PHE A 144 -21.14 -7.52 -1.23
C PHE A 144 -20.69 -7.17 -2.66
N ALA A 145 -20.49 -8.18 -3.52
CA ALA A 145 -20.12 -7.98 -4.94
C ALA A 145 -21.13 -7.10 -5.69
N SER A 146 -22.43 -7.33 -5.45
CA SER A 146 -23.52 -6.60 -6.09
C SER A 146 -23.43 -5.11 -5.81
N VAL A 147 -23.20 -4.71 -4.54
CA VAL A 147 -23.03 -3.30 -4.19
C VAL A 147 -21.79 -2.70 -4.87
N LEU A 148 -20.66 -3.43 -4.91
CA LEU A 148 -19.44 -2.95 -5.58
C LEU A 148 -19.67 -2.69 -7.08
N VAL A 149 -20.34 -3.61 -7.77
CA VAL A 149 -20.67 -3.51 -9.20
C VAL A 149 -21.64 -2.35 -9.44
N GLN A 150 -22.75 -2.29 -8.70
CA GLN A 150 -23.77 -1.25 -8.85
C GLN A 150 -23.19 0.15 -8.59
N ARG A 151 -22.30 0.31 -7.61
CA ARG A 151 -21.62 1.59 -7.33
C ARG A 151 -20.54 1.95 -8.36
N THR A 152 -20.04 0.99 -9.16
CA THR A 152 -19.05 1.28 -10.21
C THR A 152 -19.70 1.87 -11.46
N THR A 153 -20.93 1.47 -11.79
CA THR A 153 -21.67 1.92 -12.97
C THR A 153 -21.73 3.45 -13.12
N PRO A 154 -22.18 4.25 -12.13
CA PRO A 154 -22.25 5.71 -12.26
C PRO A 154 -20.86 6.37 -12.35
N LEU A 155 -19.81 5.73 -11.84
CA LEU A 155 -18.44 6.25 -11.89
C LEU A 155 -17.71 5.89 -13.19
N SER A 156 -18.26 5.01 -14.02
CA SER A 156 -17.58 4.42 -15.17
C SER A 156 -17.05 5.44 -16.19
N GLN A 157 -17.77 6.53 -16.43
CA GLN A 157 -17.30 7.59 -17.32
C GLN A 157 -16.07 8.30 -16.74
N ARG A 158 -16.17 8.78 -15.50
CA ARG A 158 -15.06 9.47 -14.81
C ARG A 158 -13.83 8.57 -14.65
N LEU A 159 -14.03 7.28 -14.39
CA LEU A 159 -12.95 6.30 -14.32
C LEU A 159 -12.25 6.13 -15.68
N ARG A 160 -13.00 6.04 -16.78
CA ARG A 160 -12.42 6.00 -18.13
C ARG A 160 -11.66 7.29 -18.47
N ASP A 161 -12.22 8.44 -18.12
CA ASP A 161 -11.53 9.73 -18.27
C ASP A 161 -10.24 9.74 -17.44
N SER A 162 -10.24 9.10 -16.26
CA SER A 162 -9.05 8.90 -15.44
C SER A 162 -7.96 8.07 -16.09
N GLU A 163 -8.36 6.93 -16.66
CA GLU A 163 -7.45 6.01 -17.36
C GLU A 163 -6.86 6.64 -18.62
N LEU A 164 -7.64 7.45 -19.34
CA LEU A 164 -7.19 8.17 -20.54
C LEU A 164 -6.35 9.41 -20.21
N GLY A 165 -6.21 9.77 -18.93
CA GLY A 165 -5.54 11.00 -18.51
C GLY A 165 -6.30 12.27 -18.95
N PHE A 166 -7.59 12.15 -19.29
CA PHE A 166 -8.42 13.27 -19.70
C PHE A 166 -8.67 14.23 -18.53
N THR A 167 -8.45 15.51 -18.76
CA THR A 167 -8.65 16.56 -17.77
C THR A 167 -9.88 17.39 -18.16
N PRO A 168 -10.96 17.41 -17.36
CA PRO A 168 -12.01 18.42 -17.54
C PRO A 168 -11.42 19.82 -17.25
N THR A 169 -11.97 20.86 -17.88
CA THR A 169 -11.52 22.27 -17.83
C THR A 169 -10.80 22.64 -16.54
N ALA A 170 -9.56 23.14 -16.66
CA ALA A 170 -8.71 23.50 -15.53
C ALA A 170 -9.47 24.25 -14.43
N THR A 171 -9.54 23.64 -13.25
CA THR A 171 -10.32 24.13 -12.12
C THR A 171 -9.53 25.09 -11.25
N ARG A 172 -8.19 24.99 -11.26
CA ARG A 172 -7.32 25.87 -10.47
C ARG A 172 -6.05 26.23 -11.24
N ARG A 173 -5.82 27.54 -11.39
CA ARG A 173 -4.58 28.07 -11.94
C ARG A 173 -3.56 28.28 -10.82
N VAL A 174 -2.32 27.84 -11.05
CA VAL A 174 -1.19 27.97 -10.13
C VAL A 174 -0.10 28.74 -10.85
N ILE A 175 0.51 29.72 -10.16
CA ILE A 175 1.46 30.65 -10.78
C ILE A 175 2.90 30.29 -10.41
N THR A 176 3.13 29.81 -9.18
CA THR A 176 4.48 29.54 -8.66
C THR A 176 4.73 28.05 -8.44
N GLY A 177 5.99 27.64 -8.56
CA GLY A 177 6.41 26.27 -8.27
C GLY A 177 6.21 25.87 -6.81
N GLU A 178 6.38 26.81 -5.87
CA GLU A 178 6.16 26.58 -4.44
C GLU A 178 4.68 26.31 -4.12
N GLU A 179 3.76 27.12 -4.66
CA GLU A 179 2.33 26.88 -4.51
C GLU A 179 1.95 25.52 -5.10
N LEU A 180 2.47 25.19 -6.29
CA LEU A 180 2.23 23.91 -6.93
C LEU A 180 2.74 22.74 -6.07
N ALA A 181 3.96 22.84 -5.55
CA ALA A 181 4.56 21.81 -4.71
C ALA A 181 3.73 21.60 -3.44
N SER A 182 3.30 22.67 -2.79
CA SER A 182 2.45 22.60 -1.58
C SER A 182 1.12 21.90 -1.85
N ILE A 183 0.45 22.24 -2.96
CA ILE A 183 -0.81 21.60 -3.37
C ILE A 183 -0.60 20.10 -3.65
N LEU A 184 0.42 19.77 -4.45
CA LEU A 184 0.68 18.38 -4.85
C LEU A 184 1.09 17.51 -3.65
N ILE A 185 1.92 18.03 -2.73
CA ILE A 185 2.23 17.35 -1.47
C ILE A 185 0.97 17.11 -0.66
N GLY A 186 0.09 18.11 -0.53
CA GLY A 186 -1.18 17.97 0.17
C GLY A 186 -2.08 16.88 -0.43
N LEU A 187 -2.12 16.75 -1.75
CA LEU A 187 -2.88 15.67 -2.42
C LEU A 187 -2.28 14.28 -2.14
N ILE A 188 -0.95 14.16 -2.15
CA ILE A 188 -0.25 12.91 -1.82
C ILE A 188 -0.50 12.53 -0.36
N ASP A 189 -0.37 13.47 0.58
CA ASP A 189 -0.62 13.22 2.00
C ASP A 189 -2.08 12.80 2.24
N GLU A 190 -3.03 13.41 1.52
CA GLU A 190 -4.44 13.05 1.58
C GLU A 190 -4.71 11.64 1.01
N MET A 191 -4.02 11.24 -0.07
CA MET A 191 -4.05 9.87 -0.58
C MET A 191 -3.52 8.87 0.45
N LEU A 192 -2.35 9.13 1.04
CA LEU A 192 -1.75 8.24 2.06
C LEU A 192 -2.63 8.10 3.31
N SER A 193 -3.24 9.20 3.74
CA SER A 193 -4.21 9.21 4.84
C SER A 193 -5.44 8.36 4.49
N THR A 194 -5.96 8.50 3.27
CA THR A 194 -7.10 7.72 2.77
C THR A 194 -6.78 6.23 2.72
N THR A 195 -5.60 5.84 2.21
CA THR A 195 -5.11 4.45 2.23
C THR A 195 -5.00 3.89 3.65
N SER A 196 -4.48 4.68 4.59
CA SER A 196 -4.36 4.28 6.00
C SER A 196 -5.71 4.14 6.70
N GLN A 197 -6.69 4.97 6.33
CA GLN A 197 -8.07 4.88 6.84
C GLN A 197 -8.75 3.62 6.31
N LEU A 198 -8.61 3.34 5.01
CA LEU A 198 -9.11 2.12 4.39
C LEU A 198 -8.50 0.88 5.05
N ALA A 199 -7.18 0.84 5.24
CA ALA A 199 -6.50 -0.28 5.90
C ALA A 199 -7.05 -0.51 7.31
N ARG A 200 -7.25 0.55 8.11
CA ARG A 200 -7.87 0.44 9.44
C ARG A 200 -9.32 -0.02 9.37
N PHE A 201 -10.07 0.42 8.37
CA PHE A 201 -11.46 0.05 8.15
C PHE A 201 -11.61 -1.44 7.82
N VAL A 202 -10.82 -1.97 6.88
CA VAL A 202 -10.90 -3.39 6.48
C VAL A 202 -10.37 -4.35 7.56
N ASN A 203 -9.43 -3.88 8.39
CA ASN A 203 -8.90 -4.67 9.52
C ASN A 203 -9.71 -4.48 10.82
N ALA A 204 -10.80 -3.70 10.80
CA ALA A 204 -11.63 -3.53 11.98
C ALA A 204 -12.33 -4.85 12.34
N PRO A 205 -12.42 -5.23 13.63
CA PRO A 205 -13.12 -6.46 14.03
C PRO A 205 -14.58 -6.51 13.53
N ALA A 206 -15.25 -5.35 13.50
CA ALA A 206 -16.61 -5.20 13.00
C ALA A 206 -16.74 -5.54 11.50
N PHE A 207 -15.68 -5.36 10.71
CA PHE A 207 -15.68 -5.72 9.29
C PHE A 207 -15.86 -7.22 9.13
N MET A 208 -15.02 -8.03 9.78
CA MET A 208 -15.10 -9.49 9.70
C MET A 208 -16.33 -10.04 10.42
N ALA A 209 -16.75 -9.41 11.52
CA ALA A 209 -17.94 -9.81 12.26
C ALA A 209 -19.21 -9.75 11.37
N ALA A 210 -19.33 -8.78 10.47
CA ALA A 210 -20.47 -8.67 9.56
C ALA A 210 -20.62 -9.87 8.60
N PHE A 211 -19.50 -10.53 8.25
CA PHE A 211 -19.50 -11.74 7.40
C PHE A 211 -19.49 -13.04 8.21
N SER A 212 -19.26 -12.96 9.52
CA SER A 212 -19.15 -14.12 10.38
C SER A 212 -20.54 -14.68 10.65
N SER A 213 -20.78 -15.91 10.23
CA SER A 213 -22.02 -16.62 10.54
C SER A 213 -21.83 -17.51 11.77
N GLY A 214 -22.84 -17.62 12.63
CA GLY A 214 -22.98 -18.81 13.48
C GLY A 214 -23.07 -20.09 12.64
N ALA A 215 -23.02 -21.27 13.28
CA ALA A 215 -22.95 -22.58 12.62
C ALA A 215 -23.98 -22.83 11.50
N ASP A 216 -25.09 -22.09 11.48
CA ASP A 216 -26.19 -22.22 10.51
C ASP A 216 -26.25 -21.12 9.43
N GLY A 217 -25.25 -20.23 9.31
CA GLY A 217 -25.22 -19.25 8.20
C GLY A 217 -26.21 -18.07 8.31
N SER A 218 -27.10 -18.05 9.30
CA SER A 218 -28.29 -17.18 9.35
C SER A 218 -28.11 -15.84 10.09
N ASP A 219 -27.02 -15.69 10.86
CA ASP A 219 -26.77 -14.53 11.75
C ASP A 219 -26.02 -13.35 11.10
N ALA A 220 -25.57 -13.46 9.85
CA ALA A 220 -24.92 -12.34 9.17
C ALA A 220 -25.94 -11.22 8.87
N ASP A 221 -25.57 -9.98 9.21
CA ASP A 221 -26.40 -8.79 9.03
C ASP A 221 -26.26 -8.25 7.59
N PRO A 222 -27.31 -8.33 6.75
CA PRO A 222 -27.27 -7.84 5.38
C PRO A 222 -27.06 -6.32 5.30
N GLU A 223 -27.58 -5.55 6.26
CA GLU A 223 -27.38 -4.09 6.29
C GLU A 223 -25.93 -3.73 6.62
N ALA A 224 -25.31 -4.47 7.55
CA ALA A 224 -23.89 -4.30 7.85
C ALA A 224 -23.01 -4.60 6.62
N ILE A 225 -23.30 -5.69 5.88
CA ILE A 225 -22.56 -6.04 4.66
C ILE A 225 -22.74 -4.94 3.59
N LYS A 226 -23.98 -4.48 3.35
CA LYS A 226 -24.26 -3.38 2.42
C LYS A 226 -23.52 -2.10 2.83
N HIS A 227 -23.57 -1.74 4.12
CA HIS A 227 -22.87 -0.58 4.65
C HIS A 227 -21.36 -0.66 4.43
N ILE A 228 -20.76 -1.82 4.70
CA ILE A 228 -19.32 -2.03 4.48
C ILE A 228 -18.96 -1.88 3.00
N ALA A 229 -19.75 -2.47 2.10
CA ALA A 229 -19.52 -2.35 0.67
C ALA A 229 -19.64 -0.91 0.16
N HIS A 230 -20.66 -0.17 0.62
CA HIS A 230 -20.80 1.25 0.32
C HIS A 230 -19.60 2.06 0.83
N ARG A 231 -19.19 1.81 2.07
CA ARG A 231 -18.06 2.52 2.66
C ARG A 231 -16.74 2.25 1.92
N MET A 232 -16.55 1.02 1.46
CA MET A 232 -15.40 0.66 0.62
C MET A 232 -15.41 1.40 -0.72
N MET A 233 -16.59 1.60 -1.32
CA MET A 233 -16.76 2.35 -2.57
C MET A 233 -16.60 3.86 -2.38
N ASP A 234 -16.94 4.42 -1.21
CA ASP A 234 -16.67 5.82 -0.89
C ASP A 234 -15.16 6.12 -0.92
N TYR A 235 -14.32 5.19 -0.45
CA TYR A 235 -12.87 5.34 -0.54
C TYR A 235 -12.38 5.35 -2.00
N ARG A 236 -12.95 4.51 -2.88
CA ARG A 236 -12.63 4.52 -4.32
C ARG A 236 -12.97 5.87 -4.96
N GLU A 237 -14.14 6.41 -4.63
CA GLU A 237 -14.55 7.73 -5.11
C GLU A 237 -13.62 8.83 -4.57
N ARG A 238 -13.20 8.75 -3.31
CA ARG A 238 -12.23 9.69 -2.76
C ARG A 238 -10.88 9.67 -3.51
N PHE A 239 -10.37 8.48 -3.86
CA PHE A 239 -9.17 8.38 -4.67
C PHE A 239 -9.37 9.00 -6.07
N LEU A 240 -10.54 8.81 -6.66
CA LEU A 240 -10.89 9.40 -7.96
C LEU A 240 -10.90 10.93 -7.89
N GLU A 241 -11.52 11.51 -6.86
CA GLU A 241 -11.53 12.96 -6.63
C GLU A 241 -10.11 13.52 -6.47
N LEU A 242 -9.20 12.82 -5.78
CA LEU A 242 -7.81 13.24 -5.62
C LEU A 242 -7.07 13.28 -6.97
N SER A 243 -7.23 12.24 -7.78
CA SER A 243 -6.68 12.18 -9.14
C SER A 243 -7.23 13.29 -10.03
N GLU A 244 -8.54 13.52 -10.00
CA GLU A 244 -9.21 14.58 -10.77
C GLU A 244 -8.72 15.97 -10.34
N ARG A 245 -8.60 16.23 -9.04
CA ARG A 245 -8.07 17.49 -8.50
C ARG A 245 -6.63 17.75 -8.93
N CYS A 246 -5.78 16.72 -8.96
CA CYS A 246 -4.41 16.83 -9.44
C CYS A 246 -4.36 17.21 -10.93
N ARG A 247 -5.17 16.52 -11.74
CA ARG A 247 -5.23 16.75 -13.19
C ARG A 247 -5.86 18.08 -13.57
N GLY A 248 -6.79 18.58 -12.75
CA GLY A 248 -7.42 19.90 -12.92
C GLY A 248 -6.50 21.10 -12.64
N LEU A 249 -5.27 20.88 -12.19
CA LEU A 249 -4.29 21.95 -11.99
C LEU A 249 -3.77 22.48 -13.33
N SER A 250 -3.81 23.80 -13.50
CA SER A 250 -3.18 24.50 -14.61
C SER A 250 -1.99 25.29 -14.10
N ALA A 251 -0.80 24.90 -14.54
CA ALA A 251 0.47 25.53 -14.19
C ALA A 251 1.26 25.91 -15.47
N PRO A 252 2.29 26.77 -15.37
CA PRO A 252 3.24 26.97 -16.45
C PRO A 252 3.78 25.65 -17.01
N SER A 253 4.07 25.62 -18.33
CA SER A 253 4.49 24.41 -19.04
C SER A 253 5.74 23.73 -18.44
N ALA A 254 6.58 24.50 -17.75
CA ALA A 254 7.74 23.98 -17.02
C ALA A 254 7.39 22.94 -15.93
N TYR A 255 6.13 22.89 -15.49
CA TYR A 255 5.67 21.99 -14.42
C TYR A 255 4.70 20.90 -14.89
N THR A 256 4.41 20.81 -16.20
CA THR A 256 3.44 19.82 -16.72
C THR A 256 3.85 18.39 -16.40
N ASP A 257 5.14 18.06 -16.51
CA ASP A 257 5.64 16.71 -16.19
C ASP A 257 5.45 16.37 -14.71
N VAL A 258 5.62 17.34 -13.82
CA VAL A 258 5.44 17.15 -12.37
C VAL A 258 3.99 16.83 -12.04
N ILE A 259 3.05 17.54 -12.68
CA ILE A 259 1.61 17.26 -12.52
C ILE A 259 1.27 15.88 -13.08
N ALA A 260 1.86 15.49 -14.21
CA ALA A 260 1.65 14.17 -14.81
C ALA A 260 2.17 13.03 -13.92
N ASP A 261 3.38 13.17 -13.34
CA ASP A 261 3.96 12.19 -12.40
C ASP A 261 3.07 12.02 -11.16
N CYS A 262 2.62 13.14 -10.56
CA CYS A 262 1.68 13.11 -9.44
C CYS A 262 0.33 12.48 -9.79
N ALA A 263 -0.20 12.79 -10.98
CA ALA A 263 -1.48 12.22 -11.42
C ALA A 263 -1.38 10.70 -11.62
N ARG A 264 -0.25 10.19 -12.13
CA ARG A 264 0.02 8.75 -12.23
C ARG A 264 0.06 8.10 -10.85
N LEU A 265 0.79 8.69 -9.91
CA LEU A 265 0.87 8.21 -8.54
C LEU A 265 -0.51 8.13 -7.87
N LEU A 266 -1.33 9.18 -8.01
CA LEU A 266 -2.69 9.22 -7.46
C LEU A 266 -3.68 8.27 -8.16
N ASN A 267 -3.36 7.79 -9.36
CA ASN A 267 -4.17 6.82 -10.09
C ASN A 267 -3.90 5.36 -9.67
N ASN A 268 -2.75 5.05 -9.06
CA ASN A 268 -2.40 3.68 -8.71
C ASN A 268 -3.45 2.99 -7.79
N PRO A 269 -3.97 3.63 -6.72
CA PRO A 269 -5.03 3.02 -5.92
C PRO A 269 -6.29 2.68 -6.73
N LEU A 270 -6.64 3.50 -7.73
CA LEU A 270 -7.81 3.23 -8.58
C LEU A 270 -7.63 1.96 -9.42
N GLN A 271 -6.41 1.71 -9.89
CA GLN A 271 -6.07 0.46 -10.59
C GLN A 271 -6.18 -0.74 -9.66
N SER A 272 -5.62 -0.65 -8.45
CA SER A 272 -5.74 -1.70 -7.42
C SER A 272 -7.20 -2.03 -7.09
N TYR A 273 -8.05 -1.02 -6.96
CA TYR A 273 -9.49 -1.21 -6.77
C TYR A 273 -10.17 -1.90 -7.95
N ARG A 274 -9.80 -1.53 -9.18
CA ARG A 274 -10.36 -2.14 -10.39
C ARG A 274 -10.03 -3.63 -10.45
N GLU A 275 -8.75 -3.97 -10.24
CA GLU A 275 -8.29 -5.36 -10.22
C GLU A 275 -8.99 -6.17 -9.13
N PHE A 276 -9.10 -5.62 -7.91
CA PHE A 276 -9.82 -6.26 -6.81
C PHE A 276 -11.29 -6.53 -7.14
N VAL A 277 -12.03 -5.52 -7.64
CA VAL A 277 -13.45 -5.69 -7.97
C VAL A 277 -13.64 -6.72 -9.08
N THR A 278 -12.82 -6.66 -10.13
CA THR A 278 -12.86 -7.64 -11.23
C THR A 278 -12.56 -9.05 -10.73
N GLU A 279 -11.51 -9.23 -9.94
CA GLU A 279 -11.14 -10.53 -9.38
C GLU A 279 -12.24 -11.06 -8.44
N TYR A 280 -12.81 -10.22 -7.58
CA TYR A 280 -13.89 -10.62 -6.69
C TYR A 280 -15.13 -11.07 -7.47
N VAL A 281 -15.54 -10.30 -8.49
CA VAL A 281 -16.68 -10.62 -9.36
C VAL A 281 -16.47 -11.94 -10.11
N ASP A 282 -15.27 -12.16 -10.66
CA ASP A 282 -14.92 -13.41 -11.34
C ASP A 282 -15.09 -14.62 -10.40
N VAL A 283 -14.67 -14.49 -9.14
CA VAL A 283 -14.81 -15.56 -8.15
C VAL A 283 -16.26 -15.83 -7.84
N ILE A 284 -17.08 -14.80 -7.61
CA ILE A 284 -18.51 -14.97 -7.32
C ILE A 284 -19.25 -15.58 -8.51
N ASN A 285 -18.91 -15.20 -9.74
CA ASN A 285 -19.52 -15.79 -10.93
C ASN A 285 -19.13 -17.26 -11.14
N ALA A 286 -17.96 -17.68 -10.67
CA ALA A 286 -17.51 -19.06 -10.74
C ALA A 286 -18.05 -19.94 -9.58
N LEU A 287 -18.49 -19.33 -8.47
CA LEU A 287 -18.99 -20.06 -7.29
C LEU A 287 -20.09 -21.09 -7.61
N PRO A 288 -21.11 -20.79 -8.45
CA PRO A 288 -22.15 -21.77 -8.75
C PRO A 288 -21.60 -23.10 -9.28
N GLY A 289 -20.68 -23.06 -10.24
CA GLY A 289 -20.09 -24.28 -10.83
C GLY A 289 -19.18 -25.04 -9.87
N VAL A 290 -18.53 -24.34 -8.93
CA VAL A 290 -17.68 -25.00 -7.91
C VAL A 290 -18.50 -25.64 -6.80
N LEU A 291 -19.51 -24.93 -6.30
CA LEU A 291 -20.35 -25.41 -5.20
C LEU A 291 -21.27 -26.56 -5.63
N GLU A 292 -21.63 -26.63 -6.92
CA GLU A 292 -22.34 -27.78 -7.50
C GLU A 292 -21.58 -29.11 -7.29
N HIS A 293 -20.25 -29.07 -7.29
CA HIS A 293 -19.39 -30.25 -7.21
C HIS A 293 -18.72 -30.43 -5.84
N ALA A 294 -18.93 -29.50 -4.91
CA ALA A 294 -18.21 -29.47 -3.63
C ALA A 294 -18.96 -30.19 -2.50
N THR A 295 -18.41 -31.33 -2.06
CA THR A 295 -18.82 -31.99 -0.81
C THR A 295 -17.96 -31.50 0.37
N GLY A 296 -18.11 -30.24 0.79
CA GLY A 296 -17.44 -29.69 1.99
C GLY A 296 -17.12 -28.20 1.94
N THR A 297 -16.45 -27.69 2.98
CA THR A 297 -15.99 -26.29 3.04
C THR A 297 -14.92 -26.02 1.98
N VAL A 298 -15.27 -25.24 0.96
CA VAL A 298 -14.32 -24.82 -0.08
C VAL A 298 -13.58 -23.57 0.36
N HIS A 299 -12.27 -23.67 0.55
CA HIS A 299 -11.42 -22.51 0.84
C HIS A 299 -10.81 -21.97 -0.46
N LEU A 300 -11.42 -20.92 -1.04
CA LEU A 300 -10.97 -20.30 -2.28
C LEU A 300 -9.80 -19.31 -2.10
N GLY A 301 -9.12 -19.34 -0.96
CA GLY A 301 -8.08 -18.38 -0.58
C GLY A 301 -8.63 -16.98 -0.31
N ALA A 302 -7.77 -16.10 0.21
CA ALA A 302 -8.15 -14.71 0.47
C ALA A 302 -8.19 -13.89 -0.83
N ILE A 303 -9.14 -12.95 -0.92
CA ILE A 303 -9.12 -11.89 -1.93
C ILE A 303 -8.78 -10.60 -1.18
N GLY A 304 -7.57 -10.10 -1.38
CA GLY A 304 -7.09 -8.88 -0.75
C GLY A 304 -7.16 -7.70 -1.70
N LEU A 305 -7.60 -6.54 -1.22
CA LEU A 305 -7.33 -5.28 -1.89
C LEU A 305 -5.89 -4.85 -1.54
N CYS A 306 -4.97 -5.08 -2.46
CA CYS A 306 -3.58 -4.67 -2.33
C CYS A 306 -3.39 -3.32 -3.02
N ILE A 307 -3.30 -2.23 -2.26
CA ILE A 307 -2.98 -0.92 -2.81
C ILE A 307 -1.48 -0.88 -3.08
N ASP A 308 -1.13 -0.89 -4.36
CA ASP A 308 0.24 -0.70 -4.80
C ASP A 308 0.55 0.79 -4.89
N LEU A 309 1.56 1.22 -4.14
CA LEU A 309 2.15 2.54 -4.25
C LEU A 309 3.52 2.27 -4.86
N ASP A 310 3.69 2.56 -6.15
CA ASP A 310 4.98 2.51 -6.82
C ASP A 310 6.01 3.32 -6.01
N ASP A 311 6.79 2.61 -5.19
CA ASP A 311 7.67 3.21 -4.18
C ASP A 311 8.71 4.11 -4.87
N VAL A 312 9.18 3.69 -6.05
CA VAL A 312 10.17 4.43 -6.85
C VAL A 312 9.57 5.70 -7.39
N LEU A 313 8.38 5.63 -7.98
CA LEU A 313 7.66 6.81 -8.47
C LEU A 313 7.31 7.76 -7.32
N PHE A 314 6.88 7.22 -6.18
CA PHE A 314 6.56 7.98 -4.98
C PHE A 314 7.79 8.75 -4.48
N ASP A 315 8.90 8.07 -4.22
CA ASP A 315 10.12 8.70 -3.68
C ASP A 315 10.71 9.73 -4.64
N THR A 316 10.71 9.42 -5.94
CA THR A 316 11.20 10.32 -6.99
C THR A 316 10.34 11.58 -7.07
N THR A 317 9.01 11.42 -7.13
CA THR A 317 8.06 12.53 -7.23
C THR A 317 8.11 13.39 -5.98
N TYR A 318 8.07 12.77 -4.81
CA TYR A 318 8.07 13.46 -3.52
C TYR A 318 9.37 14.25 -3.28
N SER A 319 10.53 13.68 -3.66
CA SER A 319 11.81 14.36 -3.60
C SER A 319 11.86 15.59 -4.52
N ARG A 320 11.32 15.46 -5.74
CA ARG A 320 11.22 16.56 -6.71
C ARG A 320 10.34 17.70 -6.19
N LEU A 321 9.18 17.37 -5.60
CA LEU A 321 8.28 18.36 -5.00
C LEU A 321 8.92 19.09 -3.82
N LYS A 322 9.64 18.38 -2.94
CA LYS A 322 10.38 19.00 -1.84
C LYS A 322 11.46 19.97 -2.30
N ALA A 323 12.12 19.68 -3.42
CA ALA A 323 13.10 20.60 -3.99
C ALA A 323 12.45 21.88 -4.54
N MET A 324 11.25 21.76 -5.14
CA MET A 324 10.49 22.90 -5.64
C MET A 324 9.96 23.83 -4.53
N GLY A 325 9.61 23.28 -3.36
CA GLY A 325 9.13 24.04 -2.20
C GLY A 325 10.24 24.68 -1.34
N ARG A 326 11.51 24.57 -1.73
CA ARG A 326 12.68 25.13 -0.99
C ARG A 326 13.38 26.27 -1.73
N LEU A 327 12.67 27.00 -2.60
CA LEU A 327 13.15 28.23 -3.23
C LEU A 327 12.69 29.45 -2.44
#